data_AF-A0A930DZN8-F1
#
_entry.id   AF-A0A930DZN8-F1
#
_cell.length_a   1.000
_cell.length_b   1.000
_cell.length_c   1.000
_cell.angle_alpha   90.00
_cell.angle_beta   90.00
_cell.angle_gamma   90.00
#
_symmetry.space_group_name_H-M   'P 1'
#
loop_
_entity.id
_entity.type
_entity.pdbx_description
1 polymer ?
#
loop_
_entity_poly.entity_id
_entity_poly.type
_entity_poly.pdbx_seq_one_letter_code
_entity_poly.pdbx_strand_id
1 'polypeptide(L)'
;MIISKGRQDNEKLSLFNDFDKLIQLAKTDEFAEAVSEEFIKQFSNFGCGWNLDTLFAIYWNRFEENKFKVVISDNNSFLPRESEEFDCISWIPIYSSTTKKLFSRKTFQKSISMSHLSLFFNNDFMEDKKVELNNFLKKVILQNLLKEQKMIFEAQQTDDFEYFIQKSHRKRISYPIDLYSKLIRCENYWYNFKLFDIGKPTSSRNITSTSSVYQYLARKIFRKDGLEFPFDFFKKELIELSIDFLNNENLTGEQRSSLIDFLKNSLDSKDVLENKIVDNFSALEKSLDEFISKLDANLFGIGIDYKEDRLDPFLLIGKQFSTEEETKKANKILKNRIFNYLKSKQNCPAPYYYKVNELLYNEFKKSNYLVESFYSGVDLFKEVYLNKNQIVYSPLDSDFHFPYYDSLYKNYSDIENDINNHNIKTTKKIQESIKSLLKSPFISFEKETREHLHFVLSMPTID
;
A
#
# COMPACT_ATOMS: atom_id res chain seq x y z
N MET A 1 36.78 21.34 -7.66
CA MET A 1 37.16 21.43 -6.24
C MET A 1 36.00 20.85 -5.45
N ILE A 2 36.19 19.64 -4.91
CA ILE A 2 35.14 18.88 -4.23
C ILE A 2 34.98 19.52 -2.86
N ILE A 3 33.92 20.30 -2.68
CA ILE A 3 33.52 20.75 -1.34
C ILE A 3 33.00 19.52 -0.62
N SER A 4 33.78 19.06 0.36
CA SER A 4 33.35 18.07 1.33
C SER A 4 32.04 18.54 1.95
N LYS A 5 30.95 17.81 1.71
CA LYS A 5 29.70 17.91 2.48
C LYS A 5 30.03 17.50 3.92
N GLY A 6 30.55 18.46 4.69
CA GLY A 6 30.58 18.38 6.13
C GLY A 6 29.15 18.18 6.61
N ARG A 7 28.97 17.22 7.52
CA ARG A 7 27.75 17.07 8.32
C ARG A 7 27.37 18.44 8.88
N GLN A 8 26.35 19.08 8.30
CA GLN A 8 25.66 20.17 8.97
C GLN A 8 24.80 19.52 10.05
N ASP A 9 25.18 19.77 11.30
CA ASP A 9 24.39 19.43 12.46
C ASP A 9 22.97 20.02 12.35
N ASN A 10 21.95 19.16 12.40
CA ASN A 10 20.58 19.43 12.84
C ASN A 10 19.83 20.69 12.32
N GLU A 11 20.10 21.21 11.13
CA GLU A 11 19.15 22.15 10.50
C GLU A 11 17.90 21.38 10.05
N LYS A 12 16.78 21.62 10.74
CA LYS A 12 15.49 21.08 10.36
C LYS A 12 15.12 21.61 8.98
N LEU A 13 14.91 20.70 8.05
CA LEU A 13 14.40 20.97 6.71
C LEU A 13 13.17 21.89 6.80
N SER A 14 13.19 23.04 6.11
CA SER A 14 12.13 24.05 6.20
C SER A 14 11.86 24.67 4.82
N LEU A 15 10.79 24.20 4.18
CA LEU A 15 10.30 24.76 2.92
C LEU A 15 9.99 26.26 3.03
N PHE A 16 9.58 26.75 4.20
CA PHE A 16 9.35 28.18 4.40
C PHE A 16 10.64 29.00 4.23
N ASN A 17 11.74 28.54 4.85
CA ASN A 17 13.05 29.18 4.71
C ASN A 17 13.57 29.07 3.27
N ASP A 18 13.30 27.94 2.60
CA ASP A 18 13.63 27.77 1.19
C ASP A 18 12.88 28.78 0.31
N PHE A 19 11.62 29.08 0.61
CA PHE A 19 10.84 30.11 -0.10
C PHE A 19 11.40 31.52 0.11
N ASP A 20 11.82 31.86 1.33
CA ASP A 20 12.47 33.16 1.59
C ASP A 20 13.76 33.30 0.79
N LYS A 21 14.59 32.24 0.76
CA LYS A 21 15.80 32.18 -0.06
C LYS A 21 15.47 32.30 -1.55
N LEU A 22 14.50 31.51 -2.04
CA LEU A 22 14.02 31.53 -3.43
C LEU A 22 13.54 32.91 -3.86
N ILE A 23 12.83 33.64 -2.99
CA ILE A 23 12.34 34.99 -3.27
C ILE A 23 13.50 35.98 -3.42
N GLN A 24 14.59 35.84 -2.66
CA GLN A 24 15.78 36.67 -2.85
C GLN A 24 16.52 36.30 -4.13
N LEU A 25 16.70 35.00 -4.39
CA LEU A 25 17.33 34.51 -5.62
C LEU A 25 16.55 34.94 -6.88
N ALA A 26 15.23 34.84 -6.87
CA ALA A 26 14.37 35.24 -7.99
C ALA A 26 14.44 36.74 -8.34
N LYS A 27 15.09 37.56 -7.50
CA LYS A 27 15.37 38.98 -7.80
C LYS A 27 16.70 39.20 -8.52
N THR A 28 17.58 38.20 -8.61
CA THR A 28 18.87 38.33 -9.31
C THR A 28 18.71 38.06 -10.80
N ASP A 29 19.64 38.58 -11.60
CA ASP A 29 19.67 38.30 -13.04
C ASP A 29 20.25 36.90 -13.31
N GLU A 30 21.20 36.43 -12.50
CA GLU A 30 21.79 35.09 -12.65
C GLU A 30 20.75 33.98 -12.51
N PHE A 31 19.82 34.12 -11.55
CA PHE A 31 18.72 33.16 -11.38
C PHE A 31 17.81 33.14 -12.62
N ALA A 32 17.48 34.32 -13.14
CA ALA A 32 16.61 34.44 -14.31
C ALA A 32 17.27 33.86 -15.58
N GLU A 33 18.57 34.10 -15.76
CA GLU A 33 19.36 33.53 -16.84
C GLU A 33 19.40 32.00 -16.77
N ALA A 34 19.74 31.43 -15.61
CA ALA A 34 19.82 29.98 -15.42
C ALA A 34 18.47 29.28 -15.65
N VAL A 35 17.37 29.87 -15.18
CA VAL A 35 16.02 29.31 -15.42
C VAL A 35 15.66 29.36 -16.90
N SER A 36 15.92 30.48 -17.58
CA SER A 36 15.62 30.62 -19.00
C SER A 36 16.44 29.65 -19.85
N GLU A 37 17.71 29.46 -19.55
CA GLU A 37 18.57 28.51 -20.25
C GLU A 37 18.03 27.08 -20.16
N GLU A 38 17.66 26.64 -18.96
CA GLU A 38 17.07 25.31 -18.78
C GLU A 38 15.71 25.21 -19.46
N PHE A 39 14.91 26.29 -19.43
CA PHE A 39 13.63 26.34 -20.14
C PHE A 39 13.79 26.17 -21.66
N ILE A 40 14.67 26.96 -22.29
CA ILE A 40 14.92 26.88 -23.74
C ILE A 40 15.45 25.48 -24.10
N LYS A 41 16.42 24.98 -23.34
CA LYS A 41 17.03 23.66 -23.57
C LYS A 41 16.01 22.53 -23.52
N GLN A 42 15.14 22.48 -22.51
CA GLN A 42 14.17 21.39 -22.37
C GLN A 42 13.12 21.41 -23.48
N PHE A 43 12.59 22.59 -23.81
CA PHE A 43 11.64 22.69 -24.92
C PHE A 43 12.28 22.39 -26.28
N SER A 44 13.58 22.68 -26.46
CA SER A 44 14.33 22.33 -27.67
C SER A 44 14.39 20.82 -27.88
N ASN A 45 14.58 20.06 -26.80
CA ASN A 45 14.70 18.61 -26.84
C ASN A 45 13.35 17.87 -26.92
N PHE A 46 12.25 18.53 -26.53
CA PHE A 46 10.93 17.91 -26.43
C PHE A 46 10.24 17.67 -27.80
N GLY A 47 10.82 18.14 -28.91
CA GLY A 47 10.34 17.84 -30.27
C GLY A 47 8.91 18.31 -30.57
N CYS A 48 8.34 19.17 -29.73
CA CYS A 48 6.96 19.59 -29.87
C CYS A 48 6.78 20.65 -30.95
N GLY A 49 5.75 20.48 -31.79
CA GLY A 49 5.16 21.61 -32.49
C GLY A 49 4.58 22.57 -31.44
N TRP A 50 5.16 23.76 -31.32
CA TRP A 50 4.83 24.80 -30.33
C TRP A 50 3.38 25.35 -30.39
N ASN A 51 2.54 24.75 -31.24
CA ASN A 51 1.10 24.99 -31.38
C ASN A 51 0.22 24.15 -30.42
N LEU A 52 0.80 23.24 -29.63
CA LEU A 52 0.06 22.44 -28.65
C LEU A 52 0.03 23.13 -27.28
N ASP A 53 -1.15 23.15 -26.64
CA ASP A 53 -1.39 23.75 -25.31
C ASP A 53 -0.79 22.91 -24.18
N THR A 54 0.53 22.77 -24.16
CA THR A 54 1.25 21.83 -23.31
C THR A 54 1.42 22.32 -21.89
N LEU A 55 1.10 21.48 -20.90
CA LEU A 55 1.38 21.72 -19.48
C LEU A 55 2.88 21.57 -19.21
N PHE A 56 3.46 22.51 -18.46
CA PHE A 56 4.83 22.42 -17.97
C PHE A 56 4.93 22.91 -16.51
N ALA A 57 5.99 22.48 -15.83
CA ALA A 57 6.41 23.03 -14.55
C ALA A 57 7.92 23.20 -14.50
N ILE A 58 8.35 24.29 -13.86
CA ILE A 58 9.73 24.63 -13.57
C ILE A 58 9.97 24.36 -12.10
N TYR A 59 11.05 23.64 -11.81
CA TYR A 59 11.45 23.28 -10.47
C TYR A 59 12.85 23.77 -10.17
N TRP A 60 13.06 24.15 -8.92
CA TRP A 60 14.36 24.51 -8.37
C TRP A 60 14.83 23.43 -7.40
N ASN A 61 16.10 23.07 -7.47
CA ASN A 61 16.72 22.16 -6.51
C ASN A 61 17.22 22.93 -5.29
N ARG A 62 16.72 22.57 -4.10
CA ARG A 62 17.10 23.24 -2.84
C ARG A 62 18.53 22.99 -2.37
N PHE A 63 19.16 21.90 -2.83
CA PHE A 63 20.48 21.46 -2.36
C PHE A 63 21.61 21.74 -3.35
N GLU A 64 21.28 22.10 -4.59
CA GLU A 64 22.24 22.39 -5.64
C GLU A 64 22.03 23.82 -6.16
N GLU A 65 23.08 24.63 -6.09
CA GLU A 65 23.04 26.03 -6.49
C GLU A 65 22.66 26.17 -7.96
N ASN A 66 21.67 27.03 -8.23
CA ASN A 66 21.16 27.35 -9.58
C ASN A 66 20.81 26.13 -10.44
N LYS A 67 20.44 25.01 -9.82
CA LYS A 67 19.98 23.84 -10.55
C LYS A 67 18.46 23.88 -10.74
N PHE A 68 18.06 23.82 -12.00
CA PHE A 68 16.66 23.82 -12.41
C PHE A 68 16.33 22.57 -13.20
N LYS A 69 15.04 22.26 -13.26
CA LYS A 69 14.48 21.25 -14.15
C LYS A 69 13.17 21.75 -14.71
N VAL A 70 12.99 21.66 -16.02
CA VAL A 70 11.71 21.95 -16.67
C VAL A 70 11.11 20.64 -17.14
N VAL A 71 9.94 20.31 -16.59
CA VAL A 71 9.19 19.11 -16.94
C VAL A 71 8.02 19.52 -17.82
N ILE A 72 7.92 18.90 -18.99
CA ILE A 72 6.92 19.17 -20.00
C ILE A 72 6.07 17.92 -20.16
N SER A 73 4.76 18.10 -20.34
CA SER A 73 3.87 16.98 -20.53
C SER A 73 3.68 16.59 -21.99
N ASP A 74 3.61 15.28 -22.23
CA ASP A 74 3.15 14.71 -23.50
C ASP A 74 1.64 14.92 -23.71
N ASN A 75 0.90 15.27 -22.65
CA ASN A 75 -0.53 15.60 -22.71
C ASN A 75 -0.86 16.88 -21.93
N ASN A 76 -1.85 17.64 -22.38
CA ASN A 76 -2.13 18.96 -21.79
C ASN A 76 -2.71 18.89 -20.36
N SER A 77 -2.89 17.68 -19.79
CA SER A 77 -3.68 17.46 -18.58
C SER A 77 -2.85 17.26 -17.32
N PHE A 78 -1.74 16.51 -17.39
CA PHE A 78 -0.91 16.14 -16.23
C PHE A 78 0.54 15.91 -16.64
N LEU A 79 1.52 16.23 -15.79
CA LEU A 79 2.94 15.98 -16.08
C LEU A 79 3.24 14.47 -16.21
N PRO A 80 4.32 14.07 -16.91
CA PRO A 80 4.77 12.68 -16.91
C PRO A 80 5.00 12.20 -15.48
N ARG A 81 4.86 10.89 -15.24
CA ARG A 81 5.29 10.34 -13.95
C ARG A 81 6.78 10.61 -13.82
N GLU A 82 7.16 11.20 -12.69
CA GLU A 82 8.53 11.61 -12.43
C GLU A 82 9.52 10.45 -12.61
N SER A 83 10.66 10.73 -13.26
CA SER A 83 11.76 9.78 -13.41
C SER A 83 12.52 9.62 -12.09
N GLU A 84 13.43 8.66 -12.02
CA GLU A 84 14.24 8.35 -10.83
C GLU A 84 15.05 9.52 -10.26
N GLU A 85 15.18 10.63 -11.00
CA GLU A 85 15.90 11.85 -10.62
C GLU A 85 15.06 12.85 -9.81
N PHE A 86 13.75 12.62 -9.71
CA PHE A 86 12.84 13.50 -8.99
C PHE A 86 12.50 12.87 -7.63
N ASP A 87 13.26 13.23 -6.61
CA ASP A 87 12.87 12.90 -5.24
C ASP A 87 11.87 13.94 -4.71
N CYS A 88 11.01 13.52 -3.78
CA CYS A 88 9.93 14.33 -3.24
C CYS A 88 10.37 15.31 -2.14
N ILE A 89 11.67 15.65 -2.07
CA ILE A 89 12.27 16.50 -1.03
C ILE A 89 13.07 17.63 -1.68
N SER A 90 13.88 17.35 -2.69
CA SER A 90 14.84 18.27 -3.30
C SER A 90 14.21 19.31 -4.21
N TRP A 91 13.11 18.99 -4.88
CA TRP A 91 12.59 19.77 -5.99
C TRP A 91 11.36 20.59 -5.61
N ILE A 92 11.50 21.91 -5.63
CA ILE A 92 10.44 22.86 -5.31
C ILE A 92 9.84 23.40 -6.62
N PRO A 93 8.53 23.26 -6.86
CA PRO A 93 7.89 23.88 -8.02
C PRO A 93 7.88 25.39 -7.83
N ILE A 94 8.53 26.14 -8.74
CA ILE A 94 8.61 27.60 -8.67
C ILE A 94 7.64 28.28 -9.63
N TYR A 95 7.27 27.60 -10.72
CA TYR A 95 6.27 28.08 -11.67
C TYR A 95 5.69 26.93 -12.50
N SER A 96 4.39 26.97 -12.79
CA SER A 96 3.73 26.00 -13.66
C SER A 96 2.63 26.67 -14.47
N SER A 97 2.53 26.33 -15.75
CA SER A 97 1.52 26.90 -16.66
C SER A 97 1.33 25.97 -17.86
N THR A 98 0.42 26.34 -18.76
CA THR A 98 0.46 25.82 -20.13
C THR A 98 1.15 26.81 -21.06
N THR A 99 1.70 26.33 -22.17
CA THR A 99 2.34 27.14 -23.22
C THR A 99 1.37 28.21 -23.73
N LYS A 100 0.11 27.84 -24.04
CA LYS A 100 -0.93 28.78 -24.47
C LYS A 100 -1.19 29.88 -23.45
N LYS A 101 -1.25 29.54 -22.16
CA LYS A 101 -1.43 30.52 -21.07
C LYS A 101 -0.21 31.44 -20.93
N LEU A 102 1.00 30.94 -21.14
CA LEU A 102 2.21 31.76 -21.13
C LEU A 102 2.22 32.72 -22.31
N PHE A 103 1.97 32.24 -23.53
CA PHE A 103 2.01 33.04 -24.77
C PHE A 103 0.84 34.03 -24.93
N SER A 104 -0.27 33.79 -24.25
CA SER A 104 -1.40 34.73 -24.20
C SER A 104 -1.24 35.82 -23.14
N ARG A 105 -0.19 35.79 -22.31
CA ARG A 105 0.04 36.88 -21.34
C ARG A 105 0.46 38.14 -22.09
N LYS A 106 -0.38 39.18 -21.96
CA LYS A 106 -0.10 40.52 -22.50
C LYS A 106 1.27 41.06 -22.09
N THR A 107 1.75 40.71 -20.91
CA THR A 107 3.09 41.11 -20.42
C THR A 107 4.21 40.49 -21.24
N PHE A 108 4.08 39.22 -21.64
CA PHE A 108 5.04 38.53 -22.50
C PHE A 108 4.95 39.01 -23.95
N GLN A 109 3.74 39.13 -24.49
CA GLN A 109 3.50 39.64 -25.84
C GLN A 109 4.10 41.04 -26.05
N LYS A 110 3.96 41.91 -25.02
CA LYS A 110 4.57 43.24 -25.03
C LYS A 110 6.09 43.19 -24.95
N SER A 111 6.68 42.29 -24.14
CA SER A 111 8.14 42.27 -23.97
C SER A 111 8.86 41.92 -25.28
N ILE A 112 8.28 41.03 -26.08
CA ILE A 112 8.86 40.59 -27.36
C ILE A 112 8.28 41.31 -28.60
N SER A 113 7.41 42.31 -28.40
CA SER A 113 6.75 43.07 -29.47
C SER A 113 5.95 42.23 -30.49
N MET A 114 5.25 41.18 -30.05
CA MET A 114 4.43 40.32 -30.92
C MET A 114 3.06 39.97 -30.31
N SER A 115 1.99 40.14 -31.09
CA SER A 115 0.60 39.88 -30.67
C SER A 115 0.12 38.43 -30.88
N HIS A 116 0.72 37.68 -31.81
CA HIS A 116 0.32 36.31 -32.18
C HIS A 116 1.50 35.34 -32.14
N LEU A 117 1.97 35.05 -30.94
CA LEU A 117 3.18 34.26 -30.66
C LEU A 117 3.12 32.79 -31.07
N SER A 118 1.95 32.16 -31.05
CA SER A 118 1.84 30.70 -31.22
C SER A 118 2.38 30.23 -32.58
N LEU A 119 2.42 31.10 -33.59
CA LEU A 119 2.78 30.75 -34.96
C LEU A 119 4.29 30.77 -35.27
N PHE A 120 5.13 31.37 -34.40
CA PHE A 120 6.55 31.62 -34.69
C PHE A 120 7.51 31.07 -33.63
N PHE A 121 6.99 30.33 -32.66
CA PHE A 121 7.77 29.83 -31.54
C PHE A 121 8.66 28.67 -31.99
N ASN A 122 9.98 28.88 -32.03
CA ASN A 122 10.99 27.84 -32.19
C ASN A 122 12.24 28.19 -31.34
N ASN A 123 13.21 27.29 -31.30
CA ASN A 123 14.40 27.45 -30.45
C ASN A 123 15.21 28.70 -30.84
N ASP A 124 15.40 28.93 -32.13
CA ASP A 124 16.16 30.08 -32.64
C ASP A 124 15.50 31.41 -32.23
N PHE A 125 14.17 31.46 -32.28
CA PHE A 125 13.40 32.62 -31.83
C PHE A 125 13.53 32.84 -30.32
N MET A 126 13.54 31.77 -29.52
CA MET A 126 13.68 31.87 -28.07
C MET A 126 15.08 32.25 -27.62
N GLU A 127 16.10 31.80 -28.34
CA GLU A 127 17.47 32.22 -28.11
C GLU A 127 17.66 33.69 -28.50
N ASP A 128 17.07 34.15 -29.61
CA ASP A 128 17.07 35.56 -30.01
C ASP A 128 16.32 36.46 -29.01
N LYS A 129 15.28 35.95 -28.35
CA LYS A 129 14.47 36.66 -27.35
C LYS A 129 14.84 36.31 -25.90
N LYS A 130 16.04 35.78 -25.67
CA LYS A 130 16.48 35.31 -24.35
C LYS A 130 16.44 36.41 -23.29
N VAL A 131 16.83 37.64 -23.64
CA VAL A 131 16.81 38.79 -22.70
C VAL A 131 15.39 39.14 -22.26
N GLU A 132 14.45 39.15 -23.20
CA GLU A 132 13.03 39.40 -22.94
C GLU A 132 12.42 38.26 -22.11
N LEU A 133 12.81 37.01 -22.41
CA LEU A 133 12.41 35.83 -21.66
C LEU A 133 12.91 35.88 -20.21
N ASN A 134 14.19 36.21 -19.99
CA ASN A 134 14.78 36.38 -18.66
C ASN A 134 13.97 37.37 -17.84
N ASN A 135 13.75 38.57 -18.40
CA ASN A 135 12.99 39.63 -17.74
C ASN A 135 11.54 39.21 -17.44
N PHE A 136 10.92 38.44 -18.33
CA PHE A 136 9.57 37.93 -18.13
C PHE A 136 9.52 36.85 -17.04
N LEU A 137 10.36 35.82 -17.12
CA LEU A 137 10.40 34.71 -16.17
C LEU A 137 10.76 35.22 -14.77
N LYS A 138 11.73 36.14 -14.65
CA LYS A 138 12.08 36.82 -13.40
C LYS A 138 10.84 37.39 -12.70
N LYS A 139 10.05 38.19 -13.41
CA LYS A 139 8.83 38.81 -12.87
C LYS A 139 7.76 37.79 -12.51
N VAL A 140 7.51 36.84 -13.40
CA VAL A 140 6.41 35.88 -13.25
C VAL A 140 6.69 34.86 -12.15
N ILE A 141 7.92 34.36 -12.06
CA ILE A 141 8.34 33.45 -10.99
C ILE A 141 8.28 34.17 -9.65
N LEU A 142 8.83 35.39 -9.54
CA LEU A 142 8.76 36.16 -8.29
C LEU A 142 7.32 36.39 -7.84
N GLN A 143 6.41 36.77 -8.75
CA GLN A 143 4.98 36.91 -8.44
C GLN A 143 4.33 35.60 -7.99
N ASN A 144 4.69 34.47 -8.63
CA ASN A 144 4.17 33.16 -8.26
C ASN A 144 4.67 32.73 -6.87
N LEU A 145 5.96 32.89 -6.60
CA LEU A 145 6.59 32.57 -5.31
C LEU A 145 5.96 33.36 -4.17
N LEU A 146 5.74 34.67 -4.33
CA LEU A 146 5.08 35.50 -3.31
C LEU A 146 3.64 35.05 -3.04
N LYS A 147 2.90 34.67 -4.09
CA LYS A 147 1.54 34.13 -3.95
C LYS A 147 1.56 32.78 -3.22
N GLU A 148 2.44 31.87 -3.65
CA GLU A 148 2.53 30.53 -3.07
C GLU A 148 3.03 30.56 -1.63
N GLN A 149 3.96 31.45 -1.27
CA GLN A 149 4.40 31.65 0.11
C GLN A 149 3.21 31.99 1.03
N LYS A 150 2.33 32.88 0.60
CA LYS A 150 1.11 33.21 1.36
C LYS A 150 0.21 31.99 1.54
N MET A 151 -0.01 31.22 0.47
CA MET A 151 -0.84 30.01 0.53
C MET A 151 -0.24 28.92 1.43
N ILE A 152 1.09 28.76 1.41
CA ILE A 152 1.82 27.83 2.28
C ILE A 152 1.65 28.25 3.74
N PHE A 153 1.83 29.54 4.03
CA PHE A 153 1.65 30.07 5.39
C PHE A 153 0.23 29.86 5.90
N GLU A 154 -0.80 30.14 5.08
CA GLU A 154 -2.20 29.89 5.42
C GLU A 154 -2.46 28.40 5.70
N ALA A 155 -2.00 27.51 4.81
CA ALA A 155 -2.16 26.06 4.97
C ALA A 155 -1.49 25.53 6.24
N GLN A 156 -0.31 26.04 6.60
CA GLN A 156 0.40 25.66 7.82
C GLN A 156 -0.34 26.11 9.09
N GLN A 157 -1.03 27.26 9.05
CA GLN A 157 -1.81 27.76 10.18
C GLN A 157 -3.13 26.99 10.35
N THR A 158 -3.76 26.57 9.26
CA THR A 158 -5.06 25.90 9.28
C THR A 158 -4.99 24.37 9.20
N ASP A 159 -3.80 23.81 8.97
CA ASP A 159 -3.56 22.39 8.64
C ASP A 159 -4.38 21.92 7.40
N ASP A 160 -4.71 22.86 6.49
CA ASP A 160 -5.45 22.58 5.25
C ASP A 160 -4.51 22.65 4.04
N PHE A 161 -4.10 21.47 3.58
CA PHE A 161 -3.20 21.33 2.43
C PHE A 161 -3.92 20.90 1.14
N GLU A 162 -5.26 20.93 1.09
CA GLU A 162 -6.05 20.37 -0.02
C GLU A 162 -5.65 21.00 -1.37
N TYR A 163 -5.31 22.29 -1.40
CA TYR A 163 -4.82 22.94 -2.61
C TYR A 163 -3.57 22.23 -3.19
N PHE A 164 -2.59 21.95 -2.33
CA PHE A 164 -1.31 21.33 -2.72
C PHE A 164 -1.51 19.86 -3.08
N ILE A 165 -2.33 19.14 -2.31
CA ILE A 165 -2.71 17.76 -2.57
C ILE A 165 -3.43 17.64 -3.92
N GLN A 166 -4.39 18.52 -4.22
CA GLN A 166 -5.08 18.52 -5.52
C GLN A 166 -4.15 18.89 -6.68
N LYS A 167 -3.19 19.80 -6.47
CA LYS A 167 -2.21 20.17 -7.49
C LYS A 167 -1.30 18.98 -7.82
N SER A 168 -0.86 18.22 -6.81
CA SER A 168 -0.14 16.96 -7.00
C SER A 168 -1.01 15.89 -7.70
N HIS A 169 -2.19 15.61 -7.18
CA HIS A 169 -3.06 14.56 -7.73
C HIS A 169 -3.54 14.83 -9.16
N ARG A 170 -4.02 16.06 -9.45
CA ARG A 170 -4.64 16.40 -10.75
C ARG A 170 -3.64 16.78 -11.83
N LYS A 171 -2.50 17.38 -11.45
CA LYS A 171 -1.51 17.91 -12.39
C LYS A 171 -0.16 17.23 -12.30
N ARG A 172 0.06 16.38 -11.30
CA ARG A 172 1.36 15.75 -10.98
C ARG A 172 2.44 16.79 -10.72
N ILE A 173 2.05 17.91 -10.11
CA ILE A 173 2.96 18.95 -9.65
C ILE A 173 3.01 18.84 -8.12
N SER A 174 3.99 18.09 -7.64
CA SER A 174 4.18 17.81 -6.22
C SER A 174 5.05 18.90 -5.57
N TYR A 175 4.76 19.21 -4.31
CA TYR A 175 5.65 19.98 -3.43
C TYR A 175 6.46 19.03 -2.56
N PRO A 176 7.62 19.47 -2.04
CA PRO A 176 8.37 18.69 -1.07
C PRO A 176 7.53 18.24 0.12
N ILE A 177 7.79 17.02 0.60
CA ILE A 177 6.97 16.40 1.66
C ILE A 177 7.11 17.12 3.03
N ASP A 178 8.16 17.91 3.25
CA ASP A 178 8.31 18.78 4.43
C ASP A 178 7.35 19.98 4.45
N LEU A 179 6.61 20.22 3.37
CA LEU A 179 5.47 21.15 3.39
C LEU A 179 4.39 20.73 4.39
N TYR A 180 4.06 19.43 4.39
CA TYR A 180 2.86 18.90 5.03
C TYR A 180 3.07 18.65 6.53
N SER A 181 1.99 18.54 7.31
CA SER A 181 2.09 18.08 8.69
C SER A 181 2.54 16.61 8.76
N LYS A 182 3.06 16.18 9.93
CA LYS A 182 3.53 14.80 10.14
C LYS A 182 2.43 13.79 9.83
N LEU A 183 1.19 14.08 10.25
CA LEU A 183 0.04 13.23 10.00
C LEU A 183 -0.21 13.05 8.50
N ILE A 184 -0.28 14.15 7.74
CA ILE A 184 -0.51 14.12 6.30
C ILE A 184 0.62 13.38 5.57
N ARG A 185 1.88 13.58 5.97
CA ARG A 185 3.02 12.81 5.43
C ARG A 185 2.86 11.32 5.67
N CYS A 186 2.50 10.90 6.89
CA CYS A 186 2.30 9.49 7.20
C CYS A 186 1.24 8.87 6.29
N GLU A 187 0.05 9.47 6.23
CA GLU A 187 -1.11 8.93 5.53
C GLU A 187 -1.00 8.96 4.01
N ASN A 188 -0.39 10.03 3.45
CA ASN A 188 -0.39 10.27 2.00
C ASN A 188 0.96 9.93 1.34
N TYR A 189 1.98 9.57 2.13
CA TYR A 189 3.30 9.20 1.62
C TYR A 189 3.90 7.97 2.30
N TRP A 190 4.14 8.00 3.62
CA TRP A 190 4.89 6.92 4.27
C TRP A 190 4.15 5.58 4.28
N TYR A 191 2.83 5.57 4.49
CA TYR A 191 2.02 4.34 4.49
C TYR A 191 1.90 3.67 3.11
N ASN A 192 2.31 4.35 2.03
CA ASN A 192 2.37 3.75 0.70
C ASN A 192 3.63 2.89 0.48
N PHE A 193 4.61 2.95 1.38
CA PHE A 193 5.77 2.05 1.32
C PHE A 193 5.40 0.71 1.93
N LYS A 194 5.73 -0.41 1.26
CA LYS A 194 5.49 -1.79 1.74
C LYS A 194 5.92 -2.00 3.21
N LEU A 195 6.97 -1.29 3.63
CA LEU A 195 7.50 -1.29 5.01
C LEU A 195 6.46 -0.85 6.06
N PHE A 196 5.58 0.08 5.69
CA PHE A 196 4.53 0.67 6.53
C PHE A 196 3.11 0.42 5.98
N ASP A 197 2.96 -0.44 4.97
CA ASP A 197 1.67 -0.77 4.37
C ASP A 197 0.97 -1.84 5.21
N ILE A 198 0.08 -1.41 6.09
CA ILE A 198 -0.68 -2.29 6.99
C ILE A 198 -2.10 -2.58 6.47
N GLY A 199 -2.34 -2.39 5.17
CA GLY A 199 -3.66 -2.59 4.57
C GLY A 199 -4.72 -1.58 5.06
N LYS A 200 -4.29 -0.52 5.76
CA LYS A 200 -5.16 0.63 6.04
C LYS A 200 -5.51 1.29 4.70
N PRO A 201 -6.72 1.82 4.54
CA PRO A 201 -7.07 2.57 3.34
C PRO A 201 -6.12 3.76 3.24
N THR A 202 -5.12 3.65 2.38
CA THR A 202 -4.29 4.79 2.00
C THR A 202 -5.19 5.77 1.26
N SER A 203 -4.96 7.06 1.47
CA SER A 203 -5.72 8.06 0.74
C SER A 203 -5.53 7.79 -0.76
N SER A 204 -6.63 7.80 -1.53
CA SER A 204 -6.55 7.67 -2.99
C SER A 204 -5.82 8.87 -3.65
N ARG A 205 -5.45 9.88 -2.85
CA ARG A 205 -4.83 11.14 -3.25
C ARG A 205 -3.41 11.22 -2.71
N ASN A 206 -2.50 10.49 -3.36
CA ASN A 206 -1.08 10.57 -3.04
C ASN A 206 -0.55 12.00 -3.21
N ILE A 207 0.23 12.48 -2.23
CA ILE A 207 0.93 13.76 -2.34
C ILE A 207 2.11 13.72 -3.32
N THR A 208 2.45 12.53 -3.82
CA THR A 208 3.45 12.31 -4.86
C THR A 208 2.85 11.67 -6.11
N SER A 209 3.46 11.94 -7.26
CA SER A 209 2.96 11.57 -8.58
C SER A 209 3.14 10.09 -8.96
N THR A 210 3.72 9.25 -8.10
CA THR A 210 4.26 7.92 -8.46
C THR A 210 3.72 6.76 -7.60
N SER A 211 2.51 6.30 -7.88
CA SER A 211 1.93 5.11 -7.20
C SER A 211 2.57 3.78 -7.59
N SER A 212 3.16 3.66 -8.79
CA SER A 212 3.64 2.37 -9.32
C SER A 212 5.09 2.01 -8.98
N VAL A 213 5.76 2.77 -8.11
CA VAL A 213 7.22 2.67 -7.90
C VAL A 213 7.61 2.58 -6.42
N TYR A 214 6.66 2.57 -5.47
CA TYR A 214 6.99 2.56 -4.03
C TYR A 214 7.87 1.39 -3.60
N GLN A 215 7.75 0.20 -4.22
CA GLN A 215 8.65 -0.92 -3.94
C GLN A 215 10.09 -0.68 -4.40
N TYR A 216 10.25 -0.02 -5.55
CA TYR A 216 11.56 0.34 -6.09
C TYR A 216 12.18 1.53 -5.32
N LEU A 217 11.37 2.54 -5.02
CA LEU A 217 11.75 3.67 -4.18
C LEU A 217 12.14 3.21 -2.78
N ALA A 218 11.42 2.25 -2.18
CA ALA A 218 11.79 1.68 -0.89
C ALA A 218 13.23 1.15 -0.87
N ARG A 219 13.64 0.42 -1.92
CA ARG A 219 15.01 -0.11 -2.02
C ARG A 219 16.07 0.97 -2.17
N LYS A 220 15.73 2.10 -2.80
CA LYS A 220 16.65 3.24 -2.93
C LYS A 220 16.75 4.04 -1.64
N ILE A 221 15.61 4.32 -1.02
CA ILE A 221 15.51 5.13 0.20
C ILE A 221 16.08 4.39 1.40
N PHE A 222 15.66 3.14 1.62
CA PHE A 222 16.06 2.30 2.74
C PHE A 222 17.23 1.40 2.32
N ARG A 223 18.46 1.93 2.37
CA ARG A 223 19.66 1.14 2.11
C ARG A 223 20.14 0.42 3.38
N LYS A 224 20.98 -0.60 3.18
CA LYS A 224 21.63 -1.32 4.28
C LYS A 224 22.44 -0.39 5.19
N ASP A 225 23.02 0.66 4.65
CA ASP A 225 23.85 1.61 5.40
C ASP A 225 23.05 2.80 5.96
N GLY A 226 21.72 2.80 5.81
CA GLY A 226 20.83 3.85 6.30
C GLY A 226 20.01 4.52 5.18
N LEU A 227 19.48 5.71 5.49
CA LEU A 227 18.69 6.50 4.55
C LEU A 227 19.61 7.23 3.56
N GLU A 228 19.28 7.15 2.28
CA GLU A 228 19.97 7.91 1.24
C GLU A 228 19.58 9.40 1.32
N PHE A 229 20.54 10.30 1.11
CA PHE A 229 20.25 11.73 0.98
C PHE A 229 19.27 11.97 -0.19
N PRO A 230 18.21 12.77 -0.03
CA PRO A 230 17.91 13.66 1.11
C PRO A 230 16.90 13.09 2.12
N PHE A 231 16.63 11.78 2.12
CA PHE A 231 15.66 11.17 3.03
C PHE A 231 16.17 11.10 4.48
N ASP A 232 17.48 11.25 4.69
CA ASP A 232 18.13 11.33 5.99
C ASP A 232 17.61 12.49 6.86
N PHE A 233 17.10 13.58 6.27
CA PHE A 233 16.39 14.64 7.00
C PHE A 233 15.16 14.15 7.77
N PHE A 234 14.54 13.04 7.34
CA PHE A 234 13.38 12.42 7.99
C PHE A 234 13.76 11.23 8.88
N LYS A 235 15.06 10.98 9.12
CA LYS A 235 15.53 9.81 9.89
C LYS A 235 14.84 9.69 11.25
N LYS A 236 14.74 10.79 12.00
CA LYS A 236 14.09 10.79 13.31
C LYS A 236 12.60 10.43 13.22
N GLU A 237 11.89 11.02 12.26
CA GLU A 237 10.46 10.74 12.03
C GLU A 237 10.23 9.28 11.67
N LEU A 238 11.05 8.73 10.77
CA LEU A 238 10.97 7.33 10.35
C LEU A 238 11.34 6.35 11.46
N ILE A 239 12.29 6.70 12.34
CA ILE A 239 12.60 5.91 13.54
C ILE A 239 11.39 5.87 14.48
N GLU A 240 10.79 7.04 14.77
CA GLU A 240 9.59 7.12 15.62
C GLU A 240 8.44 6.30 15.03
N LEU A 241 8.20 6.44 13.72
CA LEU A 241 7.16 5.71 13.01
C LEU A 241 7.41 4.19 13.03
N SER A 242 8.66 3.77 12.85
CA SER A 242 9.02 2.34 12.88
C SER A 242 8.80 1.73 14.26
N ILE A 243 9.15 2.45 15.33
CA ILE A 243 8.91 1.99 16.71
C ILE A 243 7.42 1.88 17.00
N ASP A 244 6.63 2.88 16.59
CA ASP A 244 5.18 2.88 16.75
C ASP A 244 4.55 1.66 16.06
N PHE A 245 4.92 1.40 14.81
CA PHE A 245 4.44 0.23 14.05
C PHE A 245 4.83 -1.09 14.71
N LEU A 246 6.07 -1.22 15.18
CA LEU A 246 6.54 -2.45 15.83
C LEU A 246 5.81 -2.77 17.13
N ASN A 247 5.28 -1.75 17.82
CA ASN A 247 4.60 -1.89 19.12
C ASN A 247 3.09 -2.01 18.99
N ASN A 248 2.50 -1.27 18.05
CA ASN A 248 1.06 -1.04 18.03
C ASN A 248 0.34 -1.78 16.91
N GLU A 249 1.00 -2.01 15.76
CA GLU A 249 0.38 -2.56 14.56
C GLU A 249 0.64 -4.07 14.40
N ASN A 250 -0.27 -4.75 13.68
CA ASN A 250 -0.13 -6.17 13.39
C ASN A 250 0.57 -6.34 12.04
N LEU A 251 1.86 -6.68 12.14
CA LEU A 251 2.77 -6.72 11.00
C LEU A 251 3.00 -8.16 10.53
N THR A 252 3.22 -8.34 9.22
CA THR A 252 3.80 -9.59 8.73
C THR A 252 5.23 -9.75 9.24
N GLY A 253 5.72 -10.99 9.25
CA GLY A 253 7.11 -11.29 9.60
C GLY A 253 8.11 -10.56 8.70
N GLU A 254 7.82 -10.45 7.41
CA GLU A 254 8.66 -9.68 6.46
C GLU A 254 8.74 -8.19 6.83
N GLN A 255 7.60 -7.57 7.13
CA GLN A 255 7.56 -6.15 7.51
C GLN A 255 8.27 -5.90 8.83
N ARG A 256 7.96 -6.72 9.84
CA ARG A 256 8.60 -6.64 11.15
C ARG A 256 10.11 -6.80 11.05
N SER A 257 10.57 -7.78 10.29
CA SER A 257 12.00 -7.99 10.01
C SER A 257 12.63 -6.74 9.38
N SER A 258 11.97 -6.18 8.36
CA SER A 258 12.49 -5.03 7.63
C SER A 258 12.58 -3.77 8.50
N LEU A 259 11.60 -3.55 9.38
CA LEU A 259 11.60 -2.43 10.33
C LEU A 259 12.70 -2.60 11.40
N ILE A 260 12.88 -3.81 11.92
CA ILE A 260 13.96 -4.12 12.87
C ILE A 260 15.32 -3.88 12.21
N ASP A 261 15.52 -4.33 10.97
CA ASP A 261 16.76 -4.11 10.24
C ASP A 261 17.01 -2.62 9.97
N PHE A 262 15.98 -1.87 9.58
CA PHE A 262 16.05 -0.41 9.43
C PHE A 262 16.50 0.27 10.73
N LEU A 263 15.91 -0.10 11.87
CA LEU A 263 16.27 0.47 13.17
C LEU A 263 17.68 0.10 13.62
N LYS A 264 18.12 -1.15 13.40
CA LYS A 264 19.50 -1.59 13.67
C LYS A 264 20.54 -0.76 12.91
N ASN A 265 20.23 -0.38 11.67
CA ASN A 265 21.12 0.44 10.84
C ASN A 265 21.01 1.93 11.18
N SER A 266 19.94 2.36 11.85
CA SER A 266 19.64 3.77 12.11
C SER A 266 20.00 4.22 13.53
N LEU A 267 20.05 3.31 14.49
CA LEU A 267 20.35 3.58 15.90
C LEU A 267 21.80 3.22 16.25
N ASP A 268 22.41 3.99 17.14
CA ASP A 268 23.83 3.80 17.53
C ASP A 268 24.06 2.59 18.44
N SER A 269 23.01 2.00 19.02
CA SER A 269 23.11 0.85 19.94
C SER A 269 21.93 -0.12 19.80
N LYS A 270 22.24 -1.42 19.87
CA LYS A 270 21.25 -2.51 19.89
C LYS A 270 20.44 -2.54 21.19
N ASP A 271 21.05 -2.21 22.32
CA ASP A 271 20.36 -2.23 23.63
C ASP A 271 19.24 -1.17 23.68
N VAL A 272 19.40 -0.08 22.93
CA VAL A 272 18.39 0.96 22.78
C VAL A 272 17.19 0.47 21.97
N LEU A 273 17.39 -0.49 21.05
CA LEU A 273 16.32 -1.08 20.25
C LEU A 273 15.46 -2.02 21.09
N GLU A 274 16.08 -2.96 21.80
CA GLU A 274 15.38 -3.98 22.59
C GLU A 274 14.49 -3.39 23.68
N ASN A 275 14.90 -2.25 24.27
CA ASN A 275 14.10 -1.54 25.26
C ASN A 275 12.94 -0.71 24.68
N LYS A 276 12.90 -0.50 23.36
CA LYS A 276 11.91 0.36 22.69
C LYS A 276 10.85 -0.40 21.91
N ILE A 277 11.08 -1.68 21.62
CA ILE A 277 10.17 -2.50 20.82
C ILE A 277 9.66 -3.68 21.63
N VAL A 278 8.40 -4.06 21.41
CA VAL A 278 7.82 -5.27 21.98
C VAL A 278 8.62 -6.50 21.53
N ASP A 279 8.75 -7.49 22.39
CA ASP A 279 9.39 -8.76 22.08
C ASP A 279 8.72 -9.48 20.89
N ASN A 280 9.51 -10.19 20.08
CA ASN A 280 9.04 -10.84 18.85
C ASN A 280 8.06 -11.99 19.13
N PHE A 281 8.20 -12.73 20.24
CA PHE A 281 7.23 -13.76 20.59
C PHE A 281 5.92 -13.13 21.06
N SER A 282 5.99 -12.08 21.87
CA SER A 282 4.81 -11.33 22.32
C SER A 282 4.04 -10.71 21.14
N ALA A 283 4.76 -10.12 20.17
CA ALA A 283 4.16 -9.61 18.94
C ALA A 283 3.50 -10.71 18.09
N LEU A 284 4.14 -11.88 17.99
CA LEU A 284 3.59 -13.04 17.28
C LEU A 284 2.28 -13.49 17.93
N GLU A 285 2.22 -13.58 19.26
CA GLU A 285 1.00 -13.97 19.97
C GLU A 285 -0.15 -13.00 19.69
N LYS A 286 0.09 -11.69 19.80
CA LYS A 286 -0.91 -10.66 19.46
C LYS A 286 -1.38 -10.77 18.00
N SER A 287 -0.46 -10.98 17.07
CA SER A 287 -0.79 -11.11 15.64
C SER A 287 -1.58 -12.39 15.35
N LEU A 288 -1.32 -13.46 16.09
CA LEU A 288 -2.07 -14.72 16.00
C LEU A 288 -3.51 -14.56 16.51
N ASP A 289 -3.77 -13.68 17.48
CA ASP A 289 -5.14 -13.41 17.96
C ASP A 289 -5.99 -12.76 16.88
N GLU A 290 -5.43 -11.78 16.16
CA GLU A 290 -6.12 -11.17 15.02
C GLU A 290 -6.28 -12.18 13.87
N PHE A 291 -5.25 -12.97 13.57
CA PHE A 291 -5.33 -14.02 12.56
C PHE A 291 -6.44 -15.03 12.88
N ILE A 292 -6.53 -15.50 14.13
CA ILE A 292 -7.58 -16.42 14.57
C ILE A 292 -8.95 -15.76 14.46
N SER A 293 -9.07 -14.48 14.80
CA SER A 293 -10.34 -13.74 14.64
C SER A 293 -10.77 -13.65 13.18
N LYS A 294 -9.82 -13.40 12.26
CA LYS A 294 -10.06 -13.40 10.81
C LYS A 294 -10.44 -14.80 10.30
N LEU A 295 -9.76 -15.84 10.78
CA LEU A 295 -10.07 -17.23 10.43
C LEU A 295 -11.46 -17.64 10.94
N ASP A 296 -11.85 -17.24 12.16
CA ASP A 296 -13.19 -17.48 12.72
C ASP A 296 -14.26 -16.77 11.89
N ALA A 297 -14.05 -15.51 11.52
CA ALA A 297 -14.95 -14.78 10.63
C ALA A 297 -15.04 -15.44 9.22
N ASN A 298 -13.95 -15.96 8.67
CA ASN A 298 -13.96 -16.60 7.35
C ASN A 298 -14.60 -18.01 7.38
N LEU A 299 -14.60 -18.67 8.54
CA LEU A 299 -15.25 -19.98 8.74
C LEU A 299 -16.72 -19.87 9.14
N PHE A 300 -17.10 -18.83 9.88
CA PHE A 300 -18.39 -18.74 10.59
C PHE A 300 -19.08 -17.36 10.49
N GLY A 301 -18.56 -16.42 9.70
CA GLY A 301 -19.12 -15.06 9.58
C GLY A 301 -20.31 -14.97 8.62
N ILE A 302 -21.21 -14.02 8.87
CA ILE A 302 -22.40 -13.79 8.02
C ILE A 302 -21.97 -13.20 6.66
N GLY A 303 -22.45 -13.80 5.57
CA GLY A 303 -22.15 -13.33 4.22
C GLY A 303 -20.78 -13.73 3.71
N ILE A 304 -20.30 -14.92 4.12
CA ILE A 304 -19.06 -15.57 3.66
C ILE A 304 -18.84 -15.25 2.17
N ASP A 305 -17.84 -14.44 1.84
CA ASP A 305 -17.37 -14.37 0.46
C ASP A 305 -16.58 -15.65 0.25
N TYR A 306 -17.23 -16.64 -0.36
CA TYR A 306 -16.68 -17.97 -0.61
C TYR A 306 -15.46 -17.93 -1.55
N LYS A 307 -15.06 -16.74 -2.02
CA LYS A 307 -13.83 -16.46 -2.78
C LYS A 307 -12.60 -16.16 -1.94
N GLU A 308 -12.70 -15.95 -0.63
CA GLU A 308 -11.50 -15.67 0.17
C GLU A 308 -10.59 -16.90 0.26
N ASP A 309 -9.32 -16.71 -0.14
CA ASP A 309 -8.24 -17.69 -0.17
C ASP A 309 -7.90 -18.27 1.21
N ARG A 310 -7.23 -19.43 1.22
CA ARG A 310 -6.63 -20.03 2.42
C ARG A 310 -5.69 -19.00 3.08
N LEU A 311 -6.03 -18.58 4.30
CA LEU A 311 -5.20 -17.67 5.08
C LEU A 311 -3.89 -18.37 5.47
N ASP A 312 -2.74 -17.75 5.17
CA ASP A 312 -1.42 -18.29 5.51
C ASP A 312 -0.85 -17.64 6.80
N PRO A 313 -0.88 -18.34 7.95
CA PRO A 313 -0.33 -17.82 9.20
C PRO A 313 1.20 -17.80 9.21
N PHE A 314 1.87 -18.57 8.33
CA PHE A 314 3.33 -18.62 8.31
C PHE A 314 3.95 -17.29 7.87
N LEU A 315 3.17 -16.42 7.21
CA LEU A 315 3.56 -15.04 6.89
C LEU A 315 3.88 -14.19 8.13
N LEU A 316 3.43 -14.59 9.32
CA LEU A 316 3.76 -13.91 10.59
C LEU A 316 5.19 -14.22 11.07
N ILE A 317 5.84 -15.27 10.54
CA ILE A 317 7.19 -15.69 10.90
C ILE A 317 8.15 -15.27 9.78
N GLY A 318 9.18 -14.50 10.14
CA GLY A 318 10.22 -14.04 9.21
C GLY A 318 11.58 -13.98 9.89
N LYS A 319 12.48 -13.17 9.34
CA LYS A 319 13.86 -12.99 9.84
C LYS A 319 13.95 -12.26 11.17
N GLN A 320 12.84 -11.80 11.74
CA GLN A 320 12.80 -11.28 13.11
C GLN A 320 13.21 -12.34 14.14
N PHE A 321 13.01 -13.63 13.82
CA PHE A 321 13.55 -14.75 14.58
C PHE A 321 14.91 -15.12 13.97
N SER A 322 15.97 -14.70 14.63
CA SER A 322 17.32 -14.65 14.08
C SER A 322 18.05 -15.99 14.11
N THR A 323 17.60 -16.92 14.96
CA THR A 323 18.19 -18.26 15.09
C THR A 323 17.22 -19.36 14.66
N GLU A 324 17.77 -20.53 14.33
CA GLU A 324 16.98 -21.72 14.03
C GLU A 324 16.12 -22.15 15.22
N GLU A 325 16.63 -22.02 16.45
CA GLU A 325 15.91 -22.34 17.67
C GLU A 325 14.71 -21.40 17.90
N GLU A 326 14.90 -20.09 17.71
CA GLU A 326 13.82 -19.11 17.79
C GLU A 326 12.75 -19.39 16.74
N THR A 327 13.16 -19.69 15.50
CA THR A 327 12.25 -20.01 14.40
C THR A 327 11.45 -21.28 14.70
N LYS A 328 12.08 -22.33 15.24
CA LYS A 328 11.41 -23.55 15.70
C LYS A 328 10.41 -23.27 16.81
N LYS A 329 10.79 -22.43 17.79
CA LYS A 329 9.91 -22.01 18.90
C LYS A 329 8.71 -21.21 18.39
N ALA A 330 8.91 -20.26 17.48
CA ALA A 330 7.84 -19.47 16.87
C ALA A 330 6.85 -20.35 16.11
N ASN A 331 7.35 -21.29 15.30
CA ASN A 331 6.51 -22.27 14.60
C ASN A 331 5.71 -23.14 15.57
N LYS A 332 6.31 -23.57 16.69
CA LYS A 332 5.61 -24.33 17.73
C LYS A 332 4.47 -23.52 18.36
N ILE A 333 4.71 -22.23 18.67
CA ILE A 333 3.68 -21.34 19.22
C ILE A 333 2.53 -21.19 18.22
N LEU A 334 2.83 -20.85 16.97
CA LEU A 334 1.85 -20.70 15.89
C LEU A 334 0.98 -21.95 15.73
N LYS A 335 1.61 -23.12 15.59
CA LYS A 335 0.90 -24.40 15.43
C LYS A 335 0.01 -24.68 16.63
N ASN A 336 0.54 -24.54 17.85
CA ASN A 336 -0.23 -24.81 19.07
C ASN A 336 -1.45 -23.89 19.19
N ARG A 337 -1.30 -22.59 18.90
CA ARG A 337 -2.43 -21.63 18.95
C ARG A 337 -3.52 -22.01 17.95
N ILE A 338 -3.15 -22.29 16.70
CA ILE A 338 -4.11 -22.67 15.65
C ILE A 338 -4.75 -24.02 15.95
N PHE A 339 -4.00 -25.02 16.38
CA PHE A 339 -4.54 -26.34 16.72
C PHE A 339 -5.47 -26.28 17.93
N ASN A 340 -5.14 -25.48 18.96
CA ASN A 340 -6.04 -25.27 20.09
C ASN A 340 -7.35 -24.62 19.64
N TYR A 341 -7.28 -23.62 18.74
CA TYR A 341 -8.46 -23.00 18.15
C TYR A 341 -9.30 -24.03 17.36
N LEU A 342 -8.69 -24.76 16.41
CA LEU A 342 -9.38 -25.78 15.61
C LEU A 342 -10.03 -26.85 16.50
N LYS A 343 -9.31 -27.31 17.53
CA LYS A 343 -9.82 -28.27 18.51
C LYS A 343 -11.03 -27.73 19.28
N SER A 344 -11.03 -26.44 19.65
CA SER A 344 -12.18 -25.81 20.30
C SER A 344 -13.42 -25.72 19.39
N LYS A 345 -13.21 -25.74 18.06
CA LYS A 345 -14.25 -25.63 17.04
C LYS A 345 -14.55 -26.94 16.31
N GLN A 346 -13.91 -28.05 16.67
CA GLN A 346 -13.95 -29.30 15.91
C GLN A 346 -15.36 -29.87 15.66
N ASN A 347 -16.33 -29.52 16.51
CA ASN A 347 -17.74 -29.93 16.42
C ASN A 347 -18.65 -28.90 15.72
N CYS A 348 -18.09 -27.80 15.22
CA CYS A 348 -18.80 -26.79 14.46
C CYS A 348 -18.57 -27.06 12.98
N PRO A 349 -19.63 -27.35 12.20
CA PRO A 349 -19.50 -27.63 10.79
C PRO A 349 -19.01 -26.41 10.03
N ALA A 350 -17.94 -26.55 9.25
CA ALA A 350 -17.42 -25.46 8.42
C ALA A 350 -16.63 -25.99 7.22
N PRO A 351 -16.38 -25.15 6.19
CA PRO A 351 -15.56 -25.49 5.04
C PRO A 351 -14.05 -25.41 5.35
N TYR A 352 -13.59 -26.11 6.39
CA TYR A 352 -12.20 -26.05 6.88
C TYR A 352 -11.17 -26.34 5.78
N TYR A 353 -11.44 -27.30 4.90
CA TYR A 353 -10.58 -27.65 3.76
C TYR A 353 -10.19 -26.43 2.91
N TYR A 354 -11.09 -25.45 2.74
CA TYR A 354 -10.85 -24.29 1.88
C TYR A 354 -10.30 -23.09 2.62
N LYS A 355 -10.53 -23.00 3.93
CA LYS A 355 -10.27 -21.77 4.71
C LYS A 355 -9.05 -21.89 5.60
N VAL A 356 -8.70 -23.10 6.05
CA VAL A 356 -7.50 -23.36 6.85
C VAL A 356 -6.32 -23.62 5.92
N ASN A 357 -5.14 -23.10 6.29
CA ASN A 357 -3.89 -23.42 5.61
C ASN A 357 -3.68 -24.93 5.46
N GLU A 358 -3.32 -25.38 4.26
CA GLU A 358 -3.26 -26.80 3.90
C GLU A 358 -2.35 -27.64 4.78
N LEU A 359 -1.15 -27.12 5.10
CA LEU A 359 -0.17 -27.83 5.90
C LEU A 359 -0.70 -28.06 7.31
N LEU A 360 -1.29 -27.02 7.90
CA LEU A 360 -1.86 -27.08 9.24
C LEU A 360 -3.11 -27.96 9.29
N TYR A 361 -3.97 -27.85 8.28
CA TYR A 361 -5.16 -28.67 8.15
C TYR A 361 -4.80 -30.17 8.09
N ASN A 362 -3.90 -30.55 7.20
CA ASN A 362 -3.45 -31.94 7.05
C ASN A 362 -2.71 -32.45 8.30
N GLU A 363 -1.88 -31.62 8.93
CA GLU A 363 -1.18 -32.00 10.16
C GLU A 363 -2.16 -32.19 11.34
N PHE A 364 -3.16 -31.30 11.49
CA PHE A 364 -4.17 -31.40 12.53
C PHE A 364 -5.01 -32.67 12.40
N LYS A 365 -5.43 -33.03 11.18
CA LYS A 365 -6.28 -34.19 10.88
C LYS A 365 -5.60 -35.55 11.04
N LYS A 366 -4.28 -35.62 11.21
CA LYS A 366 -3.58 -36.88 11.54
C LYS A 366 -3.98 -37.46 12.89
N SER A 367 -4.47 -36.64 13.81
CA SER A 367 -4.78 -37.07 15.19
C SER A 367 -6.08 -36.48 15.74
N ASN A 368 -6.78 -35.65 14.97
CA ASN A 368 -8.04 -35.03 15.35
C ASN A 368 -9.02 -35.11 14.17
N TYR A 369 -10.28 -34.80 14.43
CA TYR A 369 -11.29 -34.65 13.38
C TYR A 369 -11.79 -33.20 13.33
N LEU A 370 -12.41 -32.85 12.22
CA LEU A 370 -13.19 -31.63 12.03
C LEU A 370 -14.52 -32.04 11.41
N VAL A 371 -15.62 -31.44 11.86
CA VAL A 371 -16.91 -31.57 11.17
C VAL A 371 -16.89 -30.68 9.93
N GLU A 372 -16.91 -31.28 8.75
CA GLU A 372 -16.60 -30.59 7.50
C GLU A 372 -17.79 -30.53 6.55
N SER A 373 -17.96 -29.33 5.98
CA SER A 373 -18.90 -29.06 4.90
C SER A 373 -18.13 -28.77 3.61
N PHE A 374 -18.48 -29.40 2.50
CA PHE A 374 -17.74 -29.29 1.24
C PHE A 374 -18.52 -28.48 0.21
N TYR A 375 -17.85 -27.57 -0.52
CA TYR A 375 -18.47 -26.81 -1.62
C TYR A 375 -18.83 -27.68 -2.83
N SER A 376 -18.16 -28.82 -3.01
CA SER A 376 -18.41 -29.75 -4.11
C SER A 376 -18.13 -31.20 -3.71
N GLY A 377 -18.76 -32.16 -4.39
CA GLY A 377 -18.46 -33.59 -4.24
C GLY A 377 -17.03 -33.95 -4.69
N VAL A 378 -16.46 -33.22 -5.64
CA VAL A 378 -15.08 -33.43 -6.11
C VAL A 378 -14.07 -33.21 -4.99
N ASP A 379 -14.32 -32.27 -4.09
CA ASP A 379 -13.38 -31.96 -3.02
C ASP A 379 -13.51 -32.92 -1.85
N LEU A 380 -14.72 -33.42 -1.59
CA LEU A 380 -14.91 -34.60 -0.73
C LEU A 380 -14.11 -35.77 -1.29
N PHE A 381 -14.26 -36.08 -2.59
CA PHE A 381 -13.50 -37.14 -3.25
C PHE A 381 -11.98 -36.95 -3.08
N LYS A 382 -11.44 -35.75 -3.33
CA LYS A 382 -10.00 -35.48 -3.13
C LYS A 382 -9.55 -35.76 -1.70
N GLU A 383 -10.30 -35.29 -0.71
CA GLU A 383 -9.94 -35.47 0.70
C GLU A 383 -9.89 -36.94 1.10
N VAL A 384 -10.87 -37.71 0.64
CA VAL A 384 -10.97 -39.13 0.92
C VAL A 384 -9.90 -39.92 0.18
N TYR A 385 -9.74 -39.67 -1.12
CA TYR A 385 -8.97 -40.54 -2.01
C TYR A 385 -7.49 -40.18 -2.08
N LEU A 386 -7.18 -38.89 -2.15
CA LEU A 386 -5.81 -38.39 -2.29
C LEU A 386 -5.17 -38.20 -0.92
N ASN A 387 -5.87 -37.51 -0.02
CA ASN A 387 -5.29 -37.12 1.27
C ASN A 387 -5.48 -38.19 2.35
N LYS A 388 -6.38 -39.16 2.15
CA LYS A 388 -6.67 -40.27 3.07
C LYS A 388 -6.98 -39.79 4.49
N ASN A 389 -7.56 -38.60 4.59
CA ASN A 389 -7.92 -37.99 5.86
C ASN A 389 -9.22 -38.60 6.38
N GLN A 390 -9.36 -38.76 7.69
CA GLN A 390 -10.66 -39.11 8.29
C GLN A 390 -11.61 -37.91 8.11
N ILE A 391 -12.82 -38.17 7.61
CA ILE A 391 -13.83 -37.14 7.39
C ILE A 391 -15.01 -37.36 8.33
N VAL A 392 -15.43 -36.26 8.95
CA VAL A 392 -16.70 -36.19 9.67
C VAL A 392 -17.58 -35.23 8.89
N TYR A 393 -18.56 -35.76 8.17
CA TYR A 393 -19.31 -35.00 7.18
C TYR A 393 -20.48 -34.23 7.79
N SER A 394 -20.69 -33.02 7.28
CA SER A 394 -21.91 -32.23 7.44
C SER A 394 -22.38 -31.70 6.08
N PRO A 395 -23.66 -31.88 5.72
CA PRO A 395 -24.23 -31.29 4.50
C PRO A 395 -24.45 -29.77 4.61
N LEU A 396 -24.30 -29.22 5.81
CA LEU A 396 -24.55 -27.82 6.16
C LEU A 396 -23.34 -27.21 6.85
N ASP A 397 -23.15 -25.91 6.71
CA ASP A 397 -22.23 -25.14 7.57
C ASP A 397 -22.88 -24.74 8.91
N SER A 398 -22.15 -23.98 9.74
CA SER A 398 -22.60 -23.59 11.10
C SER A 398 -23.79 -22.65 11.10
N ASP A 399 -24.08 -21.98 9.98
CA ASP A 399 -25.25 -21.12 9.82
C ASP A 399 -26.42 -21.84 9.12
N PHE A 400 -26.31 -23.17 8.98
CA PHE A 400 -27.27 -24.03 8.28
C PHE A 400 -27.44 -23.71 6.79
N HIS A 401 -26.41 -23.13 6.17
CA HIS A 401 -26.40 -22.96 4.72
C HIS A 401 -25.87 -24.22 4.04
N PHE A 402 -26.38 -24.46 2.83
CA PHE A 402 -25.76 -25.43 1.93
C PHE A 402 -24.54 -24.78 1.27
N PRO A 403 -23.34 -25.35 1.41
CA PRO A 403 -22.10 -24.78 0.88
C PRO A 403 -22.03 -24.73 -0.67
N TYR A 404 -22.98 -25.33 -1.40
CA TYR A 404 -22.93 -25.41 -2.87
C TYR A 404 -23.22 -24.07 -3.56
N TYR A 405 -22.29 -23.63 -4.41
CA TYR A 405 -22.36 -22.35 -5.15
C TYR A 405 -23.37 -22.33 -6.30
N ASP A 406 -23.63 -23.49 -6.87
CA ASP A 406 -24.36 -23.59 -8.12
C ASP A 406 -25.21 -24.87 -8.10
N SER A 407 -26.51 -24.69 -8.28
CA SER A 407 -27.50 -25.76 -8.38
C SER A 407 -27.15 -26.79 -9.47
N LEU A 408 -26.37 -26.41 -10.48
CA LEU A 408 -25.92 -27.29 -11.57
C LEU A 408 -24.90 -28.35 -11.12
N TYR A 409 -24.26 -28.16 -9.96
CA TYR A 409 -23.25 -29.08 -9.42
C TYR A 409 -23.71 -29.83 -8.16
N LYS A 410 -25.00 -29.76 -7.82
CA LYS A 410 -25.60 -30.58 -6.76
C LYS A 410 -25.70 -32.04 -7.22
N ASN A 411 -24.59 -32.78 -7.16
CA ASN A 411 -24.63 -34.23 -7.35
C ASN A 411 -24.56 -34.96 -6.00
N TYR A 412 -25.68 -34.96 -5.27
CA TYR A 412 -25.78 -35.67 -4.00
C TYR A 412 -25.52 -37.18 -4.16
N SER A 413 -25.90 -37.79 -5.28
CA SER A 413 -25.65 -39.21 -5.53
C SER A 413 -24.16 -39.56 -5.49
N ASP A 414 -23.29 -38.73 -6.11
CA ASP A 414 -21.84 -38.96 -6.07
C ASP A 414 -21.29 -38.82 -4.64
N ILE A 415 -21.76 -37.80 -3.90
CA ILE A 415 -21.37 -37.57 -2.51
C ILE A 415 -21.78 -38.74 -1.62
N GLU A 416 -23.01 -39.23 -1.77
CA GLU A 416 -23.54 -40.37 -1.03
C GLU A 416 -22.77 -41.66 -1.34
N ASN A 417 -22.42 -41.87 -2.62
CA ASN A 417 -21.57 -42.97 -3.04
C ASN A 417 -20.19 -42.89 -2.38
N ASP A 418 -19.55 -41.72 -2.39
CA ASP A 418 -18.24 -41.51 -1.76
C ASP A 418 -18.30 -41.72 -0.24
N ILE A 419 -19.36 -41.22 0.42
CA ILE A 419 -19.62 -41.43 1.85
C ILE A 419 -19.72 -42.91 2.19
N ASN A 420 -20.52 -43.67 1.44
CA ASN A 420 -20.73 -45.10 1.67
C ASN A 420 -19.47 -45.92 1.40
N ASN A 421 -18.81 -45.66 0.26
CA ASN A 421 -17.63 -46.43 -0.16
C ASN A 421 -16.44 -46.27 0.80
N HIS A 422 -16.39 -45.17 1.56
CA HIS A 422 -15.27 -44.85 2.44
C HIS A 422 -15.66 -44.80 3.92
N ASN A 423 -16.84 -45.30 4.28
CA ASN A 423 -17.34 -45.34 5.66
C ASN A 423 -17.25 -43.97 6.37
N ILE A 424 -17.56 -42.90 5.64
CA ILE A 424 -17.56 -41.55 6.20
C ILE A 424 -18.68 -41.45 7.24
N LYS A 425 -18.39 -40.80 8.36
CA LYS A 425 -19.30 -40.67 9.50
C LYS A 425 -19.78 -39.24 9.66
N THR A 426 -20.84 -39.04 10.43
CA THR A 426 -21.28 -37.72 10.90
C THR A 426 -21.27 -37.66 12.44
N THR A 427 -21.89 -36.64 13.03
CA THR A 427 -22.10 -36.56 14.49
C THR A 427 -23.57 -36.59 14.85
N LYS A 428 -23.90 -36.99 16.08
CA LYS A 428 -25.27 -36.92 16.61
C LYS A 428 -25.84 -35.50 16.55
N LYS A 429 -25.01 -34.50 16.87
CA LYS A 429 -25.40 -33.07 16.83
C LYS A 429 -25.86 -32.64 15.43
N ILE A 430 -25.17 -33.08 14.38
CA ILE A 430 -25.59 -32.79 12.99
C ILE A 430 -26.92 -33.48 12.68
N GLN A 431 -27.09 -34.75 13.06
CA GLN A 431 -28.35 -35.45 12.85
C GLN A 431 -29.53 -34.79 13.58
N GLU A 432 -29.33 -34.33 14.82
CA GLU A 432 -30.35 -33.59 15.58
C GLU A 432 -30.70 -32.26 14.91
N SER A 433 -29.69 -31.54 14.41
CA SER A 433 -29.88 -30.28 13.69
C SER A 433 -30.70 -30.48 12.41
N ILE A 434 -30.37 -31.51 11.62
CA ILE A 434 -31.11 -31.86 10.41
C ILE A 434 -32.54 -32.29 10.74
N LYS A 435 -32.76 -33.08 11.79
CA LYS A 435 -34.12 -33.44 12.26
C LYS A 435 -34.95 -32.21 12.62
N SER A 436 -34.33 -31.21 13.25
CA SER A 436 -34.99 -29.95 13.58
C SER A 436 -35.38 -29.17 12.32
N LEU A 437 -34.44 -29.03 11.37
CA LEU A 437 -34.66 -28.35 10.09
C LEU A 437 -35.78 -28.99 9.27
N LEU A 438 -35.78 -30.32 9.13
CA LEU A 438 -36.82 -31.05 8.37
C LEU A 438 -38.22 -30.96 9.01
N LYS A 439 -38.30 -30.70 10.32
CA LYS A 439 -39.57 -30.49 11.04
C LYS A 439 -40.04 -29.05 11.04
N SER A 440 -39.18 -28.11 10.63
CA SER A 440 -39.51 -26.67 10.66
C SER A 440 -40.60 -26.36 9.64
N PRO A 441 -41.72 -25.72 10.04
CA PRO A 441 -42.76 -25.31 9.11
C PRO A 441 -42.34 -24.10 8.25
N PHE A 442 -41.20 -23.46 8.58
CA PHE A 442 -40.74 -22.23 7.94
C PHE A 442 -39.75 -22.47 6.78
N ILE A 443 -39.31 -23.71 6.57
CA ILE A 443 -38.28 -24.05 5.58
C ILE A 443 -38.82 -25.13 4.65
N SER A 444 -38.79 -24.87 3.34
CA SER A 444 -39.14 -25.87 2.32
C SER A 444 -37.88 -26.25 1.54
N PHE A 445 -37.56 -27.55 1.54
CA PHE A 445 -36.45 -28.10 0.77
C PHE A 445 -36.93 -28.67 -0.57
N GLU A 446 -36.09 -28.51 -1.60
CA GLU A 446 -36.18 -29.28 -2.85
C GLU A 446 -36.13 -30.79 -2.55
N LYS A 447 -36.72 -31.60 -3.44
CA LYS A 447 -36.81 -33.05 -3.26
C LYS A 447 -35.44 -33.68 -3.02
N GLU A 448 -34.48 -33.38 -3.89
CA GLU A 448 -33.12 -33.94 -3.83
C GLU A 448 -32.39 -33.55 -2.55
N THR A 449 -32.48 -32.28 -2.15
CA THR A 449 -31.92 -31.82 -0.87
C THR A 449 -32.57 -32.52 0.32
N ARG A 450 -33.88 -32.74 0.30
CA ARG A 450 -34.60 -33.46 1.36
C ARG A 450 -34.17 -34.92 1.43
N GLU A 451 -34.03 -35.59 0.29
CA GLU A 451 -33.55 -36.96 0.20
C GLU A 451 -32.12 -37.08 0.76
N HIS A 452 -31.23 -36.17 0.37
CA HIS A 452 -29.87 -36.13 0.90
C HIS A 452 -29.81 -35.89 2.41
N LEU A 453 -30.63 -34.97 2.95
CA LEU A 453 -30.72 -34.77 4.40
C LEU A 453 -31.21 -36.05 5.12
N HIS A 454 -32.17 -36.78 4.57
CA HIS A 454 -32.60 -38.07 5.11
C HIS A 454 -31.50 -39.14 5.02
N PHE A 455 -30.70 -39.15 3.95
CA PHE A 455 -29.52 -39.99 3.86
C PHE A 455 -28.54 -39.69 5.01
N VAL A 456 -28.23 -38.42 5.28
CA VAL A 456 -27.32 -38.04 6.38
C VAL A 456 -27.85 -38.46 7.76
N LEU A 457 -29.17 -38.45 7.96
CA LEU A 457 -29.79 -38.98 9.18
C LEU A 457 -29.58 -40.49 9.38
N SER A 458 -29.30 -41.24 8.31
CA SER A 458 -29.02 -42.68 8.35
C SER A 458 -27.52 -43.00 8.53
N MET A 459 -26.64 -42.01 8.38
CA MET A 459 -25.19 -42.22 8.48
C MET A 459 -24.76 -42.66 9.89
N PRO A 460 -23.70 -43.48 10.01
CA PRO A 460 -23.08 -43.78 11.30
C PRO A 460 -22.47 -42.53 11.95
N THR A 461 -22.53 -42.45 13.28
CA THR A 461 -21.94 -41.35 14.06
C THR A 461 -20.56 -41.71 14.62
N ILE A 462 -19.72 -40.70 14.86
CA ILE A 462 -18.47 -40.86 15.62
C ILE A 462 -18.66 -40.80 17.14
N ASP A 463 -19.79 -40.26 17.60
CA ASP A 463 -20.14 -39.96 19.00
C ASP A 463 -21.46 -40.59 19.43
#